data_AF-A0A559NTQ7-F1
#
_entry.id   AF-A0A559NTQ7-F1
#
_cell.length_a   1.000
_cell.length_b   1.000
_cell.length_c   1.000
_cell.angle_alpha   90.00
_cell.angle_beta   90.00
_cell.angle_gamma   90.00
#
_symmetry.space_group_name_H-M   'P 1'
#
loop_
_entity.id
_entity.type
_entity.pdbx_description
1 polymer ?
#
loop_
_entity_poly.entity_id
_entity_poly.type
_entity_poly.pdbx_seq_one_letter_code
_entity_poly.pdbx_strand_id
1 'polypeptide(L)'
;MNSTVTTAEETNVWGGGNQPLGASYGKLMMWFFLVSDALTFSGFLAAYGFSRFKFIETWPIADEVFTHVPFFHGNYPMIYVAFMTFILIMSSVTMVLAVDAGHKMKKNAVIWYMFATIIGGAIFVGSQAWEWGTFIKGDHGALETKGGRILQFVKADSGERAALRDFAVTIPGERVAHERKNGIWFFDEGELPTYSLNEVIEGFKADPNILIRTELINEEGEKTLLDREASLAKLADATMVVEGANLIRNEYGSRLFADFFFFITGFHGFHVFSGVVINIIIFFNVILGTYERRGHYEMVEKIGLYWHFVDLVWVFVFTFFYLV
;
A
#
# COMPACT_ATOMS: atom_id res chain seq x y z
N MET A 1 -30.85 -32.58 39.48
CA MET A 1 -29.74 -31.64 39.20
C MET A 1 -30.32 -30.47 38.44
N ASN A 2 -30.61 -29.37 39.13
CA ASN A 2 -31.08 -28.14 38.49
C ASN A 2 -29.86 -27.29 38.15
N SER A 3 -29.57 -27.14 36.87
CA SER A 3 -28.55 -26.21 36.37
C SER A 3 -29.12 -24.80 36.41
N THR A 4 -28.75 -24.04 37.44
CA THR A 4 -29.02 -22.61 37.54
C THR A 4 -28.31 -21.90 36.40
N VAL A 5 -29.09 -21.38 35.44
CA VAL A 5 -28.59 -20.43 34.44
C VAL A 5 -28.34 -19.12 35.18
N THR A 6 -27.08 -18.81 35.46
CA THR A 6 -26.69 -17.47 35.88
C THR A 6 -26.94 -16.53 34.71
N THR A 7 -28.08 -15.84 34.73
CA THR A 7 -28.25 -14.58 34.02
C THR A 7 -27.14 -13.65 34.53
N ALA A 8 -26.12 -13.43 33.71
CA ALA A 8 -25.17 -12.38 33.95
C ALA A 8 -25.93 -11.05 33.84
N GLU A 9 -26.44 -10.56 34.97
CA GLU A 9 -26.79 -9.14 35.08
C GLU A 9 -25.51 -8.37 34.75
N GLU A 10 -25.58 -7.52 33.72
CA GLU A 10 -24.53 -6.56 33.43
C GLU A 10 -24.42 -5.62 34.62
N THR A 11 -23.54 -5.95 35.56
CA THR A 11 -23.17 -5.03 36.62
C THR A 11 -22.57 -3.82 35.95
N ASN A 12 -23.31 -2.72 35.99
CA ASN A 12 -22.85 -1.40 35.58
C ASN A 12 -21.51 -1.14 36.30
N VAL A 13 -20.40 -1.23 35.58
CA VAL A 13 -19.04 -1.13 36.13
C VAL A 13 -18.75 0.29 36.65
N TRP A 14 -19.70 1.20 36.45
CA TRP A 14 -19.70 2.56 36.94
C TRP A 14 -20.54 2.70 38.22
N GLY A 15 -19.87 2.75 39.38
CA GLY A 15 -20.50 3.03 40.67
C GLY A 15 -20.87 4.51 40.90
N GLY A 16 -20.68 5.37 39.91
CA GLY A 16 -20.79 6.84 40.03
C GLY A 16 -22.02 7.45 39.34
N GLY A 17 -23.23 6.94 39.57
CA GLY A 17 -24.46 7.59 39.07
C GLY A 17 -24.48 7.84 37.55
N ASN A 18 -24.98 9.01 37.12
CA ASN A 18 -25.07 9.37 35.70
C ASN A 18 -23.69 9.38 35.04
N GLN A 19 -23.55 8.61 33.97
CA GLN A 19 -22.37 8.64 33.09
C GLN A 19 -22.10 10.09 32.66
N PRO A 20 -20.98 10.72 33.05
CA PRO A 20 -20.66 12.04 32.55
C PRO A 20 -20.48 11.88 31.04
N LEU A 21 -21.36 12.52 30.25
CA LEU A 21 -21.46 12.46 28.77
C LEU A 21 -22.27 11.31 28.16
N GLY A 22 -22.90 10.42 28.93
CA GLY A 22 -23.78 9.37 28.37
C GLY A 22 -23.09 8.39 27.41
N ALA A 23 -21.76 8.30 27.45
CA ALA A 23 -20.96 7.41 26.63
C ALA A 23 -20.63 6.12 27.40
N SER A 24 -20.83 4.97 26.76
CA SER A 24 -20.45 3.69 27.36
C SER A 24 -18.93 3.58 27.48
N TYR A 25 -18.46 2.84 28.49
CA TYR A 25 -17.02 2.57 28.69
C TYR A 25 -16.36 2.00 27.43
N GLY A 26 -17.06 1.11 26.71
CA GLY A 26 -16.57 0.55 25.46
C GLY A 26 -16.41 1.59 24.34
N LYS A 27 -17.29 2.60 24.25
CA LYS A 27 -17.13 3.69 23.28
C LYS A 27 -15.97 4.61 23.66
N LEU A 28 -15.80 4.92 24.94
CA LEU A 28 -14.68 5.74 25.41
C LEU A 28 -13.33 5.08 25.16
N MET A 29 -13.21 3.78 25.46
CA MET A 29 -11.97 3.03 25.19
C MET A 29 -11.67 2.92 23.69
N MET A 30 -12.71 2.82 22.86
CA MET A 30 -12.55 2.88 21.42
C MET A 30 -11.94 4.22 20.98
N TRP A 31 -12.44 5.35 21.48
CA TRP A 31 -11.87 6.67 21.17
C TRP A 31 -10.41 6.81 21.59
N PHE A 32 -10.03 6.32 22.78
CA PHE A 32 -8.62 6.33 23.20
C PHE A 32 -7.74 5.50 22.28
N PHE A 33 -8.20 4.31 21.89
CA PHE A 33 -7.52 3.46 20.92
C PHE A 33 -7.33 4.17 19.58
N LEU A 34 -8.40 4.78 19.03
CA LEU A 34 -8.36 5.52 17.76
C LEU A 34 -7.40 6.72 17.81
N VAL A 35 -7.39 7.47 18.92
CA VAL A 35 -6.47 8.60 19.08
C VAL A 35 -5.02 8.13 19.15
N SER A 36 -4.74 7.01 19.83
CA SER A 36 -3.40 6.41 19.87
C SER A 36 -2.89 6.03 18.48
N ASP A 37 -3.75 5.38 17.68
CA ASP A 37 -3.41 5.01 16.30
C ASP A 37 -3.23 6.26 15.44
N ALA A 38 -4.08 7.28 15.61
CA ALA A 38 -3.96 8.54 14.88
C ALA A 38 -2.59 9.21 15.10
N LEU A 39 -2.09 9.21 16.34
CA LEU A 39 -0.77 9.75 16.69
C LEU A 39 0.37 8.94 16.07
N THR A 40 0.22 7.62 15.98
CA THR A 40 1.20 6.73 15.35
C THR A 40 1.28 7.00 13.84
N PHE A 41 0.15 7.09 13.15
CA PHE A 41 0.12 7.48 11.72
C PHE A 41 0.66 8.89 11.50
N SER A 42 0.34 9.84 12.38
CA SER A 42 0.86 11.21 12.30
C SER A 42 2.38 11.25 12.38
N GLY A 43 2.98 10.44 13.26
CA GLY A 43 4.43 10.31 13.36
C GLY A 43 5.08 9.78 12.07
N PHE A 44 4.47 8.77 11.46
CA PHE A 44 4.96 8.22 10.19
C PHE A 44 4.81 9.20 9.02
N LEU A 45 3.67 9.88 8.90
CA LEU A 45 3.44 10.87 7.85
C LEU A 45 4.37 12.09 8.01
N ALA A 46 4.65 12.52 9.25
CA ALA A 46 5.62 13.59 9.50
C ALA A 46 7.05 13.18 9.11
N ALA A 47 7.45 11.94 9.45
CA ALA A 47 8.77 11.40 9.07
C ALA A 47 8.92 11.25 7.55
N TYR A 48 7.86 10.78 6.87
CA TYR A 48 7.78 10.75 5.40
C TYR A 48 7.92 12.16 4.82
N GLY A 49 7.12 13.11 5.30
CA GLY A 49 7.15 14.49 4.84
C GLY A 49 8.54 15.10 4.97
N PHE A 50 9.19 14.99 6.13
CA PHE A 50 10.56 15.48 6.33
C PHE A 50 11.58 14.82 5.39
N SER A 51 11.47 13.51 5.19
CA SER A 51 12.36 12.78 4.28
C SER A 51 12.16 13.23 2.83
N ARG A 52 10.91 13.43 2.41
CA ARG A 52 10.58 13.97 1.09
C ARG A 52 11.14 15.37 0.89
N PHE A 53 10.96 16.28 1.86
CA PHE A 53 11.52 17.64 1.78
C PHE A 53 13.05 17.64 1.68
N LYS A 54 13.73 16.75 2.42
CA LYS A 54 15.19 16.65 2.38
C LYS A 54 15.72 16.10 1.06
N PHE A 55 15.00 15.18 0.42
CA PHE A 55 15.41 14.47 -0.78
C PHE A 55 14.58 14.85 -2.01
N ILE A 56 14.04 16.07 -2.04
CA ILE A 56 13.08 16.52 -3.04
C ILE A 56 13.59 16.35 -4.48
N GLU A 57 14.89 16.60 -4.70
CA GLU A 57 15.54 16.49 -6.00
C GLU A 57 15.69 15.05 -6.49
N THR A 58 15.54 14.05 -5.63
CA THR A 58 15.73 12.62 -5.94
C THR A 58 14.48 11.78 -5.68
N TRP A 59 13.40 12.44 -5.24
CA TRP A 59 12.17 11.77 -4.85
C TRP A 59 11.42 11.30 -6.09
N PRO A 60 10.85 10.09 -6.10
CA PRO A 60 10.10 9.62 -7.25
C PRO A 60 8.82 10.43 -7.48
N ILE A 61 8.46 10.59 -8.76
CA ILE A 61 7.26 11.29 -9.21
C ILE A 61 6.09 10.30 -9.22
N ALA A 62 5.02 10.58 -8.47
CA ALA A 62 3.89 9.66 -8.29
C ALA A 62 3.27 9.20 -9.64
N ASP A 63 3.09 10.12 -10.58
CA ASP A 63 2.51 9.86 -11.90
C ASP A 63 3.28 8.82 -12.73
N GLU A 64 4.60 8.70 -12.53
CA GLU A 64 5.43 7.70 -13.21
C GLU A 64 5.45 6.35 -12.48
N VAL A 65 5.11 6.36 -11.20
CA VAL A 65 5.18 5.19 -10.31
C VAL A 65 3.87 4.41 -10.36
N PHE A 66 2.73 5.11 -10.34
CA PHE A 66 1.40 4.51 -10.24
C PHE A 66 0.66 4.54 -11.57
N THR A 67 1.06 3.73 -12.54
CA THR A 67 0.46 3.72 -13.90
C THR A 67 -0.38 2.48 -14.20
N HIS A 68 -0.29 1.44 -13.37
CA HIS A 68 -0.89 0.13 -13.63
C HIS A 68 -2.37 0.06 -13.28
N VAL A 69 -3.14 -0.57 -14.15
CA VAL A 69 -4.55 -0.90 -13.93
C VAL A 69 -4.73 -2.40 -14.17
N PRO A 70 -5.43 -3.14 -13.28
CA PRO A 70 -5.71 -4.55 -13.53
C PRO A 70 -6.44 -4.75 -14.86
N PHE A 71 -5.98 -5.73 -15.64
CA PHE A 71 -6.58 -6.14 -16.94
C PHE A 71 -6.48 -5.13 -18.09
N PHE A 72 -5.98 -3.92 -17.86
CA PHE A 72 -5.75 -2.91 -18.89
C PHE A 72 -4.26 -2.67 -19.05
N HIS A 73 -3.76 -2.76 -20.29
CA HIS A 73 -2.37 -2.47 -20.61
C HIS A 73 -2.30 -1.06 -21.19
N GLY A 74 -1.64 -0.16 -20.48
CA GLY A 74 -1.50 1.24 -20.86
C GLY A 74 -1.01 2.09 -19.70
N ASN A 75 -0.54 3.30 -19.99
CA ASN A 75 -0.14 4.26 -18.96
C ASN A 75 -1.37 5.03 -18.48
N TYR A 76 -1.91 4.65 -17.33
CA TYR A 76 -3.05 5.32 -16.70
C TYR A 76 -2.65 5.85 -15.31
N PRO A 77 -1.97 7.00 -15.25
CA PRO A 77 -1.49 7.56 -13.99
C PRO A 77 -2.63 7.72 -12.99
N MET A 78 -2.46 7.16 -11.79
CA MET A 78 -3.31 7.32 -10.61
C MET A 78 -4.77 6.85 -10.73
N ILE A 79 -5.25 6.40 -11.90
CA ILE A 79 -6.66 6.05 -12.10
C ILE A 79 -7.08 4.89 -11.19
N TYR A 80 -6.24 3.85 -11.11
CA TYR A 80 -6.52 2.69 -10.27
C TYR A 80 -6.55 3.07 -8.78
N VAL A 81 -5.62 3.92 -8.36
CA VAL A 81 -5.50 4.43 -6.99
C VAL A 81 -6.72 5.28 -6.61
N ALA A 82 -7.18 6.14 -7.52
CA ALA A 82 -8.39 6.94 -7.34
C ALA A 82 -9.64 6.04 -7.22
N PHE A 83 -9.72 4.99 -8.04
CA PHE A 83 -10.81 4.02 -8.00
C PHE A 83 -10.87 3.26 -6.67
N MET A 84 -9.74 2.75 -6.15
CA MET A 84 -9.72 2.07 -4.85
C MET A 84 -10.09 3.01 -3.69
N THR A 85 -9.63 4.26 -3.73
CA THR A 85 -9.98 5.28 -2.73
C THR A 85 -11.47 5.61 -2.79
N PHE A 86 -12.05 5.71 -3.99
CA PHE A 86 -13.49 5.88 -4.16
C PHE A 86 -14.29 4.72 -3.55
N ILE A 87 -13.86 3.47 -3.77
CA ILE A 87 -14.51 2.29 -3.17
C ILE A 87 -14.46 2.35 -1.64
N LEU A 88 -13.32 2.75 -1.05
CA LEU A 88 -13.17 2.80 0.40
C LEU A 88 -14.09 3.87 1.02
N ILE A 89 -14.14 5.07 0.43
CA ILE A 89 -15.04 6.14 0.88
C ILE A 89 -16.51 5.71 0.75
N MET A 90 -16.88 5.07 -0.36
CA MET A 90 -18.24 4.53 -0.54
C MET A 90 -18.56 3.44 0.49
N SER A 91 -17.58 2.58 0.81
CA SER A 91 -17.68 1.57 1.86
C SER A 91 -17.86 2.17 3.26
N SER A 92 -17.31 3.36 3.48
CA SER A 92 -17.52 4.14 4.70
C SER A 92 -18.96 4.64 4.77
N VAL A 93 -19.49 5.22 3.69
CA VAL A 93 -20.91 5.64 3.63
C VAL A 93 -21.86 4.47 3.92
N THR A 94 -21.61 3.28 3.35
CA THR A 94 -22.44 2.10 3.65
C THR A 94 -22.37 1.69 5.12
N MET A 95 -21.23 1.85 5.78
CA MET A 95 -21.11 1.60 7.22
C MET A 95 -21.95 2.57 8.06
N VAL A 96 -21.96 3.87 7.72
CA VAL A 96 -22.83 4.85 8.41
C VAL A 96 -24.30 4.42 8.33
N LEU A 97 -24.74 4.01 7.13
CA LEU A 97 -26.11 3.54 6.90
C LEU A 97 -26.42 2.25 7.67
N ALA A 98 -25.44 1.36 7.84
CA ALA A 98 -25.58 0.17 8.68
C ALA A 98 -25.79 0.55 10.15
N VAL A 99 -25.03 1.51 10.67
CA VAL A 99 -25.16 1.99 12.05
C VAL A 99 -26.53 2.66 12.28
N ASP A 100 -26.96 3.54 11.37
CA ASP A 100 -28.29 4.19 11.44
C ASP A 100 -29.44 3.15 11.37
N ALA A 101 -29.32 2.16 10.48
CA ALA A 101 -30.26 1.06 10.42
C ALA A 101 -30.29 0.25 11.73
N GLY A 102 -29.14 0.09 12.38
CA GLY A 102 -29.00 -0.56 13.68
C GLY A 102 -29.70 0.20 14.80
N HIS A 103 -29.59 1.54 14.83
CA HIS A 103 -30.34 2.39 15.77
C HIS A 103 -31.86 2.28 15.56
N LYS A 104 -32.30 2.10 14.31
CA LYS A 104 -33.71 1.86 13.96
C LYS A 104 -34.16 0.40 14.12
N MET A 105 -33.30 -0.48 14.66
CA MET A 105 -33.53 -1.92 14.82
C MET A 105 -33.93 -2.64 13.52
N LYS A 106 -33.51 -2.12 12.35
CA LYS A 106 -33.84 -2.68 11.03
C LYS A 106 -32.81 -3.72 10.60
N LYS A 107 -32.88 -4.93 11.17
CA LYS A 107 -31.92 -6.03 10.91
C LYS A 107 -31.60 -6.24 9.43
N ASN A 108 -32.62 -6.38 8.57
CA ASN A 108 -32.40 -6.66 7.15
C ASN A 108 -31.60 -5.56 6.45
N ALA A 109 -31.81 -4.30 6.84
CA ALA A 109 -31.03 -3.18 6.30
C ALA A 109 -29.59 -3.20 6.83
N VAL A 110 -29.38 -3.49 8.11
CA VAL A 110 -28.03 -3.66 8.69
C VAL A 110 -27.25 -4.74 7.95
N ILE A 111 -27.87 -5.88 7.67
CA ILE A 111 -27.25 -6.99 6.93
C ILE A 111 -26.77 -6.51 5.55
N TRP A 112 -27.64 -5.88 4.76
CA TRP A 112 -27.28 -5.42 3.41
C TRP A 112 -26.17 -4.37 3.41
N TYR A 113 -26.24 -3.39 4.31
CA TYR A 113 -25.23 -2.34 4.39
C TYR A 113 -23.89 -2.85 4.89
N MET A 114 -23.87 -3.73 5.91
CA MET A 114 -22.65 -4.36 6.38
C MET A 114 -22.02 -5.26 5.30
N PHE A 115 -22.84 -5.99 4.55
CA PHE A 115 -22.36 -6.81 3.44
C PHE A 115 -21.69 -5.95 2.36
N ALA A 116 -22.30 -4.82 2.00
CA ALA A 116 -21.71 -3.87 1.06
C ALA A 116 -20.36 -3.32 1.58
N THR A 117 -20.26 -2.98 2.87
CA THR A 117 -19.00 -2.55 3.48
C THR A 117 -17.92 -3.64 3.42
N ILE A 118 -18.27 -4.89 3.72
CA ILE A 118 -17.31 -6.01 3.67
C ILE A 118 -16.78 -6.20 2.24
N ILE A 119 -17.66 -6.11 1.24
CA ILE A 119 -17.25 -6.18 -0.18
C ILE A 119 -16.30 -5.03 -0.51
N GLY A 120 -16.65 -3.79 -0.16
CA GLY A 120 -15.80 -2.63 -0.41
C GLY A 120 -14.42 -2.77 0.21
N GLY A 121 -14.36 -3.17 1.49
CA GLY A 121 -13.11 -3.43 2.19
C GLY A 121 -12.29 -4.58 1.59
N ALA A 122 -12.93 -5.67 1.18
CA ALA A 122 -12.25 -6.81 0.54
C ALA A 122 -11.68 -6.44 -0.83
N ILE A 123 -12.42 -5.68 -1.64
CA ILE A 123 -11.92 -5.16 -2.92
C ILE A 123 -10.72 -4.25 -2.69
N PHE A 124 -10.78 -3.38 -1.69
CA PHE A 124 -9.67 -2.49 -1.35
C PHE A 124 -8.40 -3.27 -0.95
N VAL A 125 -8.50 -4.22 -0.01
CA VAL A 125 -7.34 -5.02 0.42
C VAL A 125 -6.77 -5.85 -0.73
N GLY A 126 -7.63 -6.44 -1.57
CA GLY A 126 -7.20 -7.18 -2.76
C GLY A 126 -6.51 -6.28 -3.79
N SER A 127 -7.00 -5.05 -3.94
CA SER A 127 -6.39 -4.05 -4.83
C SER A 127 -5.02 -3.61 -4.35
N GLN A 128 -4.87 -3.38 -3.03
CA GLN A 128 -3.58 -3.02 -2.43
C GLN A 128 -2.55 -4.15 -2.58
N ALA A 129 -2.96 -5.40 -2.37
CA ALA A 129 -2.10 -6.56 -2.54
C ALA A 129 -1.65 -6.73 -4.00
N TRP A 130 -2.52 -6.45 -4.96
CA TRP A 130 -2.17 -6.48 -6.38
C TRP A 130 -1.22 -5.35 -6.77
N GLU A 131 -1.47 -4.13 -6.27
CA GLU A 131 -0.60 -2.98 -6.48
C GLU A 131 0.81 -3.29 -5.95
N TRP A 132 0.91 -3.79 -4.72
CA TRP A 132 2.17 -4.24 -4.14
C TRP A 132 2.87 -5.32 -4.96
N GLY A 133 2.13 -6.34 -5.42
CA GLY A 133 2.70 -7.38 -6.27
C GLY A 133 3.28 -6.84 -7.57
N THR A 134 2.62 -5.84 -8.16
CA THR A 134 3.10 -5.15 -9.36
C THR A 134 4.35 -4.32 -9.07
N PHE A 135 4.37 -3.58 -7.95
CA PHE A 135 5.54 -2.83 -7.50
C PHE A 135 6.76 -3.68 -7.19
N ILE A 136 6.55 -4.82 -6.52
CA ILE A 136 7.63 -5.73 -6.15
C ILE A 136 8.21 -6.41 -7.39
N LYS A 137 7.35 -6.76 -8.36
CA LYS A 137 7.80 -7.36 -9.61
C LYS A 137 8.59 -6.37 -10.47
N GLY A 138 8.18 -5.11 -10.48
CA GLY A 138 8.74 -4.08 -11.35
C GLY A 138 8.36 -4.27 -12.80
N ASP A 139 8.53 -3.21 -13.56
CA ASP A 139 8.02 -3.14 -14.94
C ASP A 139 9.09 -2.73 -15.95
N HIS A 140 10.01 -1.87 -15.51
CA HIS A 140 11.05 -1.31 -16.37
C HIS A 140 12.42 -1.83 -16.01
N GLY A 141 12.73 -2.02 -14.72
CA GLY A 141 14.08 -2.27 -14.27
C GLY A 141 14.99 -1.04 -14.40
N ALA A 142 16.06 -1.03 -13.61
CA ALA A 142 16.99 0.07 -13.51
C ALA A 142 18.39 -0.43 -13.13
N LEU A 143 19.40 0.44 -13.21
CA LEU A 143 20.75 0.13 -12.74
C LEU A 143 21.08 0.90 -11.47
N GLU A 144 21.67 0.22 -10.48
CA GLU A 144 22.21 0.85 -9.29
C GLU A 144 23.68 1.22 -9.52
N THR A 145 24.06 2.42 -9.07
CA THR A 145 25.45 2.91 -9.12
C THR A 145 26.19 2.61 -7.81
N LYS A 146 27.52 2.68 -7.83
CA LYS A 146 28.37 2.59 -6.61
C LYS A 146 27.96 3.57 -5.49
N GLY A 147 27.34 4.70 -5.85
CA GLY A 147 26.82 5.70 -4.91
C GLY A 147 25.43 5.42 -4.38
N GLY A 148 24.81 4.27 -4.72
CA GLY A 148 23.45 3.90 -4.30
C GLY A 148 22.33 4.64 -5.02
N ARG A 149 22.65 5.39 -6.09
CA ARG A 149 21.67 6.06 -6.96
C ARG A 149 21.25 5.16 -8.10
N ILE A 150 20.03 5.33 -8.57
CA ILE A 150 19.44 4.56 -9.65
C ILE A 150 19.54 5.29 -10.99
N LEU A 151 19.83 4.54 -12.04
CA LEU A 151 19.86 4.98 -13.43
C LEU A 151 18.69 4.32 -14.15
N GLN A 152 17.86 5.15 -14.77
CA GLN A 152 16.64 4.74 -15.45
C GLN A 152 16.86 4.86 -16.96
N PHE A 153 16.19 4.04 -17.75
CA PHE A 153 16.34 4.05 -19.21
C PHE A 153 15.14 4.69 -19.88
N VAL A 154 15.39 5.48 -20.91
CA VAL A 154 14.37 6.21 -21.67
C VAL A 154 14.67 6.09 -23.16
N LYS A 155 13.63 5.98 -23.99
CA LYS A 155 13.76 6.00 -25.44
C LYS A 155 13.84 7.45 -25.93
N ALA A 156 14.83 7.78 -26.76
CA ALA A 156 15.08 9.15 -27.21
C ALA A 156 14.01 9.67 -28.18
N ASP A 157 13.27 8.79 -28.84
CA ASP A 157 12.21 9.10 -29.79
C ASP A 157 10.89 9.56 -29.15
N SER A 158 10.53 8.96 -28.02
CA SER A 158 9.23 9.09 -27.36
C SER A 158 9.33 9.73 -25.99
N GLY A 159 10.52 9.74 -25.38
CA GLY A 159 10.70 10.16 -23.98
C GLY A 159 10.11 9.17 -22.98
N GLU A 160 9.57 8.03 -23.43
CA GLU A 160 8.98 7.01 -22.59
C GLU A 160 10.07 6.12 -21.94
N ARG A 161 9.77 5.62 -20.73
CA ARG A 161 10.68 4.71 -20.03
C ARG A 161 10.86 3.43 -20.83
N ALA A 162 12.11 3.03 -21.04
CA ALA A 162 12.46 1.77 -21.67
C ALA A 162 12.59 0.68 -20.61
N ALA A 163 11.93 -0.46 -20.82
CA ALA A 163 12.11 -1.62 -19.97
C ALA A 163 13.37 -2.39 -20.36
N LEU A 164 14.07 -3.01 -19.40
CA LEU A 164 15.26 -3.84 -19.65
C LEU A 164 14.98 -4.94 -20.68
N ARG A 165 13.77 -5.52 -20.67
CA ARG A 165 13.33 -6.53 -21.63
C ARG A 165 13.31 -6.07 -23.09
N ASP A 166 13.23 -4.76 -23.34
CA ASP A 166 13.13 -4.22 -24.70
C ASP A 166 14.50 -4.14 -25.39
N PHE A 167 15.60 -4.06 -24.62
CA PHE A 167 16.94 -3.81 -25.18
C PHE A 167 18.06 -4.69 -24.63
N ALA A 168 17.88 -5.35 -23.48
CA ALA A 168 18.90 -6.23 -22.92
C ALA A 168 19.15 -7.43 -23.85
N VAL A 169 20.41 -7.67 -24.19
CA VAL A 169 20.81 -8.79 -25.04
C VAL A 169 20.94 -10.03 -24.17
N THR A 170 20.34 -11.15 -24.55
CA THR A 170 20.57 -12.42 -23.84
C THR A 170 21.95 -12.96 -24.18
N ILE A 171 22.84 -13.00 -23.19
CA ILE A 171 24.17 -13.58 -23.33
C ILE A 171 24.14 -14.95 -22.66
N PRO A 172 24.41 -16.05 -23.39
CA PRO A 172 24.40 -17.38 -22.79
C PRO A 172 25.50 -17.47 -21.72
N GLY A 173 25.07 -17.48 -20.46
CA GLY A 173 25.91 -17.74 -19.29
C GLY A 173 25.31 -18.86 -18.46
N GLU A 174 26.14 -19.69 -17.86
CA GLU A 174 25.69 -20.66 -16.85
C GLU A 174 25.38 -19.90 -15.56
N ARG A 175 24.14 -19.42 -15.43
CA ARG A 175 23.63 -18.85 -14.19
C ARG A 175 22.75 -19.88 -13.50
N VAL A 176 23.27 -20.51 -12.46
CA VAL A 176 22.50 -21.45 -11.65
C VAL A 176 22.04 -20.72 -10.40
N ALA A 177 20.73 -20.45 -10.29
CA ALA A 177 20.16 -19.99 -9.03
C ALA A 177 20.17 -21.16 -8.03
N HIS A 178 20.80 -20.96 -6.87
CA HIS A 178 20.76 -21.94 -5.81
C HIS A 178 19.39 -21.96 -5.13
N GLU A 179 18.50 -22.80 -5.62
CA GLU A 179 17.21 -23.02 -4.95
C GLU A 179 17.40 -23.80 -3.65
N ARG A 180 16.51 -23.64 -2.67
CA ARG A 180 16.50 -24.41 -1.40
C ARG A 180 16.61 -25.93 -1.57
N LYS A 181 16.18 -26.47 -2.71
CA LYS A 181 16.25 -27.89 -3.07
C LYS A 181 17.63 -28.33 -3.61
N ASN A 182 18.45 -27.38 -4.06
CA ASN A 182 19.76 -27.56 -4.69
C ASN A 182 20.91 -26.83 -3.97
N GLY A 183 20.61 -26.07 -2.91
CA GLY A 183 21.56 -25.21 -2.19
C GLY A 183 22.42 -25.96 -1.17
N ILE A 184 23.59 -25.40 -0.90
CA ILE A 184 24.46 -25.82 0.21
C ILE A 184 23.73 -25.47 1.52
N TRP A 185 23.66 -26.41 2.46
CA TRP A 185 23.05 -26.14 3.76
C TRP A 185 23.71 -24.90 4.39
N PHE A 186 22.90 -23.97 4.91
CA PHE A 186 23.32 -22.70 5.51
C PHE A 186 23.83 -21.60 4.56
N PHE A 187 23.70 -21.78 3.23
CA PHE A 187 23.87 -20.70 2.26
C PHE A 187 22.51 -20.27 1.71
N ASP A 188 22.20 -18.99 1.85
CA ASP A 188 21.03 -18.34 1.27
C ASP A 188 21.55 -17.35 0.23
N GLU A 189 21.32 -17.63 -1.05
CA GLU A 189 21.59 -16.67 -2.11
C GLU A 189 20.29 -15.92 -2.44
N GLY A 190 20.39 -14.59 -2.56
CA GLY A 190 19.25 -13.79 -2.98
C GLY A 190 18.82 -14.12 -4.41
N GLU A 191 17.58 -13.77 -4.76
CA GLU A 191 17.10 -13.94 -6.13
C GLU A 191 18.01 -13.19 -7.12
N LEU A 192 18.38 -13.90 -8.18
CA LEU A 192 19.17 -13.32 -9.25
C LEU A 192 18.24 -12.45 -10.12
N PRO A 193 18.64 -11.23 -10.48
CA PRO A 193 17.85 -10.40 -11.40
C PRO A 193 17.72 -11.11 -12.74
N THR A 194 16.62 -10.86 -13.45
CA THR A 194 16.30 -11.50 -14.74
C THR A 194 17.43 -11.29 -15.75
N TYR A 195 18.07 -10.12 -15.69
CA TYR A 195 19.19 -9.74 -16.55
C TYR A 195 20.46 -9.52 -15.73
N SER A 196 21.61 -9.86 -16.32
CA SER A 196 22.92 -9.51 -15.77
C SER A 196 23.34 -8.09 -16.17
N LEU A 197 24.27 -7.52 -15.41
CA LEU A 197 24.79 -6.18 -15.70
C LEU A 197 25.40 -6.10 -17.11
N ASN A 198 26.11 -7.14 -17.54
CA ASN A 198 26.77 -7.18 -18.83
C ASN A 198 25.76 -7.22 -19.99
N GLU A 199 24.67 -7.99 -19.84
CA GLU A 199 23.59 -8.05 -20.83
C GLU A 199 22.92 -6.70 -21.04
N VAL A 200 22.70 -5.96 -19.95
CA VAL A 200 22.12 -4.61 -20.00
C VAL A 200 23.12 -3.61 -20.61
N ILE A 201 24.41 -3.68 -20.25
CA ILE A 201 25.43 -2.78 -20.80
C ILE A 201 25.63 -3.01 -22.31
N GLU A 202 25.74 -4.26 -22.75
CA GLU A 202 25.90 -4.58 -24.17
C GLU A 202 24.63 -4.27 -24.96
N GLY A 203 23.45 -4.54 -24.40
CA GLY A 203 22.18 -4.11 -24.98
C GLY A 203 22.07 -2.60 -25.13
N PHE A 204 22.46 -1.85 -24.10
CA PHE A 204 22.49 -0.38 -24.16
C PHE A 204 23.45 0.10 -25.25
N LYS A 205 24.65 -0.47 -25.39
CA LYS A 205 25.60 -0.10 -26.44
C LYS A 205 25.08 -0.41 -27.84
N ALA A 206 24.35 -1.52 -27.99
CA ALA A 206 23.78 -1.95 -29.26
C ALA A 206 22.65 -1.04 -29.73
N ASP A 207 21.84 -0.48 -28.82
CA ASP A 207 20.74 0.42 -29.15
C ASP A 207 21.12 1.90 -28.92
N PRO A 208 21.34 2.69 -30.00
CA PRO A 208 21.63 4.12 -29.88
C PRO A 208 20.42 4.97 -29.46
N ASN A 209 19.20 4.43 -29.53
CA ASN A 209 17.97 5.14 -29.17
C ASN A 209 17.70 5.18 -27.66
N ILE A 210 18.44 4.41 -26.85
CA ILE A 210 18.26 4.40 -25.39
C ILE A 210 19.19 5.42 -24.73
N LEU A 211 18.65 6.23 -23.84
CA LEU A 211 19.38 7.19 -23.02
C LEU A 211 19.20 6.90 -21.54
N ILE A 212 20.12 7.41 -20.72
CA ILE A 212 20.04 7.27 -19.27
C ILE A 212 19.45 8.54 -18.68
N ARG A 213 18.45 8.35 -17.84
CA ARG A 213 17.84 9.36 -17.01
C ARG A 213 18.26 9.14 -15.56
N THR A 214 18.73 10.19 -14.91
CA THR A 214 19.12 10.12 -13.50
C THR A 214 17.95 10.41 -12.56
N GLU A 215 18.12 10.15 -11.27
CA GLU A 215 17.13 10.49 -10.23
C GLU A 215 16.98 12.00 -10.00
N LEU A 216 17.94 12.82 -10.43
CA LEU A 216 17.95 14.26 -10.16
C LEU A 216 16.84 14.96 -10.96
N ILE A 217 16.11 15.86 -10.31
CA ILE A 217 15.06 16.68 -10.91
C ILE A 217 15.66 18.03 -11.34
N ASN A 218 15.39 18.43 -12.58
CA ASN A 218 15.76 19.71 -13.17
C ASN A 218 14.88 20.85 -12.67
N GLU A 219 15.23 22.10 -12.98
CA GLU A 219 14.45 23.30 -12.64
C GLU A 219 13.01 23.28 -13.22
N GLU A 220 12.78 22.49 -14.27
CA GLU A 220 11.48 22.29 -14.92
C GLU A 220 10.61 21.21 -14.23
N GLY A 221 11.11 20.55 -13.19
CA GLY A 221 10.39 19.50 -12.46
C GLY A 221 10.50 18.10 -13.10
N GLU A 222 11.23 17.96 -14.20
CA GLU A 222 11.49 16.69 -14.88
C GLU A 222 12.83 16.09 -14.49
N LYS A 223 12.96 14.76 -14.58
CA LYS A 223 14.23 14.08 -14.28
C LYS A 223 15.30 14.36 -15.34
N THR A 224 16.54 14.63 -14.92
CA THR A 224 17.66 14.97 -15.81
C THR A 224 17.97 13.83 -16.77
N LEU A 225 17.76 14.08 -18.06
CA LEU A 225 18.18 13.21 -19.16
C LEU A 225 19.66 13.48 -19.50
N LEU A 226 20.46 12.42 -19.60
CA LEU A 226 21.86 12.53 -19.97
C LEU A 226 22.05 12.32 -21.48
N ASP A 227 22.98 13.07 -22.05
CA ASP A 227 23.48 12.81 -23.39
C ASP A 227 24.11 11.41 -23.49
N ARG A 228 24.23 10.90 -24.72
CA ARG A 228 24.74 9.54 -24.95
C ARG A 228 26.16 9.32 -24.41
N GLU A 229 27.04 10.30 -24.57
CA GLU A 229 28.42 10.23 -24.05
C GLU A 229 28.44 10.21 -22.52
N ALA A 230 27.66 11.09 -21.88
CA ALA A 230 27.51 11.13 -20.43
C ALA A 230 26.84 9.86 -19.87
N SER A 231 25.89 9.28 -20.61
CA SER A 231 25.24 8.01 -20.27
C SER A 231 26.24 6.86 -20.26
N LEU A 232 27.10 6.75 -21.28
CA LEU A 232 28.14 5.72 -21.34
C LEU A 232 29.16 5.85 -20.21
N ALA A 233 29.54 7.09 -19.86
CA ALA A 233 30.41 7.33 -18.71
C ALA A 233 29.74 6.87 -17.39
N LYS A 234 28.43 7.09 -17.24
CA LYS A 234 27.69 6.72 -16.03
C LYS A 234 27.46 5.22 -15.89
N LEU A 235 27.43 4.47 -16.99
CA LEU A 235 27.36 3.00 -16.96
C LEU A 235 28.58 2.35 -16.32
N ALA A 236 29.76 2.99 -16.37
CA ALA A 236 30.96 2.47 -15.71
C ALA A 236 30.85 2.46 -14.17
N ASP A 237 29.95 3.29 -13.62
CA ASP A 237 29.64 3.34 -12.19
C ASP A 237 28.57 2.31 -11.78
N ALA A 238 27.94 1.61 -12.74
CA ALA A 238 26.88 0.66 -12.45
C ALA A 238 27.45 -0.59 -11.77
N THR A 239 26.79 -1.02 -10.70
CA THR A 239 27.17 -2.20 -9.91
C THR A 239 26.24 -3.36 -10.17
N MET A 240 24.94 -3.10 -10.33
CA MET A 240 23.95 -4.15 -10.46
C MET A 240 22.64 -3.69 -11.09
N VAL A 241 21.88 -4.69 -11.55
CA VAL A 241 20.51 -4.54 -12.06
C VAL A 241 19.53 -4.61 -10.90
N VAL A 242 18.56 -3.70 -10.90
CA VAL A 242 17.45 -3.61 -9.94
C VAL A 242 16.15 -3.74 -10.71
N GLU A 243 15.30 -4.67 -10.34
CA GLU A 243 13.95 -4.82 -10.88
C GLU A 243 12.97 -4.71 -9.71
N GLY A 244 11.96 -3.85 -9.88
CA GLY A 244 10.93 -3.59 -8.88
C GLY A 244 11.40 -2.81 -7.65
N ALA A 245 10.54 -2.82 -6.64
CA ALA A 245 10.77 -2.16 -5.37
C ALA A 245 10.69 -3.16 -4.21
N ASN A 246 11.68 -3.08 -3.32
CA ASN A 246 11.74 -3.80 -2.06
C ASN A 246 12.38 -2.89 -0.99
N LEU A 247 12.53 -3.42 0.23
CA LEU A 247 13.08 -2.67 1.39
C LEU A 247 14.58 -2.35 1.29
N ILE A 248 15.27 -2.84 0.25
CA ILE A 248 16.71 -2.67 0.08
C ILE A 248 17.00 -1.87 -1.21
N ARG A 249 16.17 -2.05 -2.23
CA ARG A 249 16.36 -1.51 -3.57
C ARG A 249 15.03 -1.06 -4.17
N ASN A 250 15.08 0.02 -4.93
CA ASN A 250 13.91 0.63 -5.52
C ASN A 250 14.22 1.08 -6.95
N GLU A 251 13.54 0.54 -7.96
CA GLU A 251 13.72 0.98 -9.36
C GLU A 251 13.17 2.40 -9.63
N TYR A 252 12.27 2.88 -8.77
CA TYR A 252 11.52 4.12 -9.01
C TYR A 252 12.27 5.38 -8.54
N GLY A 253 13.21 5.24 -7.59
CA GLY A 253 14.03 6.34 -7.07
C GLY A 253 14.64 6.00 -5.72
N SER A 254 14.70 6.98 -4.81
CA SER A 254 15.25 6.81 -3.47
C SER A 254 14.69 5.59 -2.72
N ARG A 255 15.56 4.84 -2.04
CA ARG A 255 15.19 3.66 -1.24
C ARG A 255 14.20 4.01 -0.12
N LEU A 256 14.37 5.19 0.48
CA LEU A 256 13.49 5.68 1.56
C LEU A 256 12.03 5.80 1.12
N PHE A 257 11.78 6.09 -0.16
CA PHE A 257 10.42 6.13 -0.67
C PHE A 257 9.75 4.75 -0.55
N ALA A 258 10.42 3.69 -1.01
CA ALA A 258 9.88 2.33 -0.94
C ALA A 258 9.68 1.89 0.51
N ASP A 259 10.62 2.20 1.40
CA ASP A 259 10.52 1.88 2.83
C ASP A 259 9.29 2.52 3.47
N PHE A 260 9.11 3.83 3.29
CA PHE A 260 7.92 4.53 3.82
C PHE A 260 6.63 4.08 3.14
N PHE A 261 6.66 3.84 1.82
CA PHE A 261 5.50 3.37 1.07
C PHE A 261 5.01 2.02 1.60
N PHE A 262 5.86 1.00 1.60
CA PHE A 262 5.48 -0.35 2.06
C PHE A 262 5.14 -0.37 3.55
N PHE A 263 5.85 0.39 4.38
CA PHE A 263 5.58 0.40 5.81
C PHE A 263 4.26 1.10 6.15
N ILE A 264 4.01 2.32 5.63
CA ILE A 264 2.81 3.09 5.96
C ILE A 264 1.56 2.45 5.33
N THR A 265 1.62 2.10 4.04
CA THR A 265 0.48 1.46 3.36
C THR A 265 0.25 0.04 3.86
N GLY A 266 1.30 -0.67 4.30
CA GLY A 266 1.20 -2.00 4.88
C GLY A 266 0.59 -1.99 6.28
N PHE A 267 1.04 -1.07 7.13
CA PHE A 267 0.46 -0.86 8.46
C PHE A 267 -1.02 -0.46 8.34
N HIS A 268 -1.36 0.44 7.41
CA HIS A 268 -2.74 0.76 7.09
C HIS A 268 -3.53 -0.45 6.57
N GLY A 269 -2.96 -1.20 5.62
CA GLY A 269 -3.57 -2.41 5.06
C GLY A 269 -3.88 -3.46 6.12
N PHE A 270 -3.03 -3.59 7.15
CA PHE A 270 -3.29 -4.43 8.31
C PHE A 270 -4.52 -3.98 9.12
N HIS A 271 -4.70 -2.66 9.31
CA HIS A 271 -5.89 -2.11 9.97
C HIS A 271 -7.15 -2.41 9.15
N VAL A 272 -7.12 -2.18 7.82
CA VAL A 272 -8.25 -2.49 6.95
C VAL A 272 -8.56 -4.00 6.98
N PHE A 273 -7.54 -4.85 6.85
CA PHE A 273 -7.71 -6.30 6.88
C PHE A 273 -8.33 -6.77 8.20
N SER A 274 -7.82 -6.32 9.34
CA SER A 274 -8.40 -6.66 10.65
C SER A 274 -9.83 -6.12 10.78
N GLY A 275 -10.11 -4.92 10.26
CA GLY A 275 -11.46 -4.35 10.19
C GLY A 275 -12.42 -5.18 9.33
N VAL A 276 -11.97 -5.72 8.19
CA VAL A 276 -12.79 -6.60 7.34
C VAL A 276 -13.12 -7.88 8.11
N VAL A 277 -12.13 -8.50 8.76
CA VAL A 277 -12.33 -9.70 9.58
C VAL A 277 -13.34 -9.44 10.71
N ILE A 278 -13.21 -8.32 11.42
CA ILE A 278 -14.13 -7.94 12.49
C ILE A 278 -15.54 -7.68 11.94
N ASN A 279 -15.66 -7.01 10.80
CA ASN A 279 -16.94 -6.79 10.13
C ASN A 279 -17.62 -8.10 9.73
N ILE A 280 -16.86 -9.08 9.23
CA ILE A 280 -17.37 -10.42 8.91
C ILE A 280 -17.92 -11.11 10.17
N ILE A 281 -17.19 -11.05 11.29
CA ILE A 281 -17.64 -11.64 12.56
C ILE A 281 -18.97 -11.00 13.01
N ILE A 282 -19.07 -9.68 12.97
CA ILE A 282 -20.30 -8.98 13.35
C ILE A 282 -21.44 -9.24 12.38
N PHE A 283 -21.16 -9.31 11.09
CA PHE A 283 -22.15 -9.63 10.07
C PHE A 283 -22.83 -10.97 10.36
N PHE A 284 -22.06 -12.01 10.70
CA PHE A 284 -22.64 -13.29 11.13
C PHE A 284 -23.44 -13.17 12.43
N ASN A 285 -22.97 -12.38 13.41
CA ASN A 285 -23.72 -12.14 14.65
C ASN A 285 -25.05 -11.41 14.42
N VAL A 286 -25.11 -10.48 13.45
CA VAL A 286 -26.35 -9.81 13.04
C VAL A 286 -27.30 -10.81 12.39
N ILE A 287 -26.83 -11.66 11.47
CA ILE A 287 -27.65 -12.69 10.83
C ILE A 287 -28.26 -13.62 11.87
N LEU A 288 -27.44 -14.10 12.82
CA LEU A 288 -27.86 -14.97 13.92
C LEU A 288 -28.85 -14.31 14.90
N GLY A 289 -29.12 -13.01 14.76
CA GLY A 289 -30.07 -12.29 15.62
C GLY A 289 -29.53 -12.00 17.03
N THR A 290 -28.22 -12.12 17.23
CA THR A 290 -27.59 -11.92 18.54
C THR A 290 -27.89 -10.52 19.09
N TYR A 291 -27.90 -9.49 18.23
CA TYR A 291 -28.16 -8.10 18.63
C TYR A 291 -29.64 -7.77 18.80
N GLU A 292 -30.55 -8.43 18.07
CA GLU A 292 -31.99 -8.34 18.33
C GLU A 292 -32.33 -8.90 19.72
N ARG A 293 -31.69 -10.02 20.09
CA ARG A 293 -31.85 -10.62 21.42
C ARG A 293 -31.27 -9.76 22.54
N ARG A 294 -30.22 -8.97 22.26
CA ARG A 294 -29.64 -8.02 23.21
C ARG A 294 -30.42 -6.70 23.31
N GLY A 295 -31.20 -6.35 22.27
CA GLY A 295 -31.99 -5.11 22.21
C GLY A 295 -31.21 -3.85 21.81
N HIS A 296 -29.92 -3.97 21.45
CA HIS A 296 -29.09 -2.85 20.99
C HIS A 296 -28.01 -3.29 19.99
N TYR A 297 -27.68 -2.41 19.04
CA TYR A 297 -26.66 -2.62 18.00
C TYR A 297 -25.33 -1.89 18.29
N GLU A 298 -25.01 -1.66 19.56
CA GLU A 298 -23.84 -0.86 19.96
C GLU A 298 -22.50 -1.43 19.45
N MET A 299 -22.41 -2.75 19.21
CA MET A 299 -21.22 -3.35 18.62
C MET A 299 -21.02 -2.96 17.14
N VAL A 300 -22.10 -2.80 16.38
CA VAL A 300 -22.04 -2.30 15.00
C VAL A 300 -21.55 -0.85 15.01
N GLU A 301 -21.97 -0.04 15.98
CA GLU A 301 -21.52 1.34 16.13
C GLU A 301 -20.02 1.44 16.46
N LYS A 302 -19.51 0.64 17.40
CA LYS A 302 -18.08 0.63 17.76
C LYS A 302 -17.18 0.28 16.57
N ILE A 303 -17.61 -0.67 15.76
CA ILE A 303 -16.86 -1.08 14.57
C ILE A 303 -17.07 -0.13 13.41
N GLY A 304 -18.23 0.53 13.32
CA GLY A 304 -18.41 1.66 12.44
C GLY A 304 -17.39 2.76 12.71
N LEU A 305 -17.21 3.15 13.98
CA LEU A 305 -16.19 4.12 14.38
C LEU A 305 -14.77 3.69 13.99
N TYR A 306 -14.42 2.41 14.18
CA TYR A 306 -13.15 1.86 13.70
C TYR A 306 -12.99 2.03 12.19
N TRP A 307 -13.99 1.59 11.44
CA TRP A 307 -13.97 1.56 9.99
C TRP A 307 -13.84 2.97 9.39
N HIS A 308 -14.58 3.94 9.93
CA HIS A 308 -14.47 5.34 9.53
C HIS A 308 -13.10 5.94 9.84
N PHE A 309 -12.52 5.59 10.99
CA PHE A 309 -11.18 6.06 11.32
C PHE A 309 -10.15 5.55 10.32
N VAL A 310 -10.20 4.25 9.99
CA VAL A 310 -9.29 3.65 9.02
C VAL A 310 -9.43 4.34 7.66
N ASP A 311 -10.66 4.54 7.18
CA ASP A 311 -10.93 5.26 5.93
C ASP A 311 -10.40 6.71 5.95
N LEU A 312 -10.60 7.44 7.05
CA LEU A 312 -10.07 8.79 7.22
C LEU A 312 -8.54 8.82 7.14
N VAL A 313 -7.85 7.88 7.80
CA VAL A 313 -6.39 7.76 7.70
C VAL A 313 -5.95 7.51 6.26
N TRP A 314 -6.69 6.68 5.51
CA TRP A 314 -6.38 6.43 4.11
C TRP A 314 -6.42 7.69 3.26
N VAL A 315 -7.41 8.56 3.45
CA VAL A 315 -7.50 9.83 2.70
C VAL A 315 -6.23 10.68 2.89
N PHE A 316 -5.66 10.70 4.09
CA PHE A 316 -4.38 11.39 4.33
C PHE A 316 -3.21 10.68 3.65
N VAL A 317 -3.10 9.35 3.80
CA VAL A 317 -2.05 8.56 3.14
C VAL A 317 -2.10 8.76 1.62
N PHE A 318 -3.29 8.67 1.04
CA PHE A 318 -3.54 8.92 -0.38
C PHE A 318 -3.05 10.32 -0.80
N THR A 319 -3.41 11.35 -0.03
CA THR A 319 -2.99 12.73 -0.34
C THR A 319 -1.47 12.88 -0.35
N PHE A 320 -0.77 12.36 0.67
CA PHE A 320 0.69 12.54 0.80
C PHE A 320 1.53 11.70 -0.17
N PHE A 321 1.04 10.54 -0.60
CA PHE A 321 1.80 9.65 -1.50
C PHE A 321 1.47 9.86 -2.97
N TYR A 322 0.22 10.22 -3.29
CA TYR A 322 -0.26 10.21 -4.68
C TYR A 322 -0.57 11.61 -5.21
N LEU A 323 -0.85 12.60 -4.37
CA LEU A 323 -1.20 13.96 -4.83
C LEU A 323 -0.12 15.02 -4.59
N VAL A 324 0.66 14.91 -3.50
CA VAL A 324 1.53 15.98 -2.99
C VAL A 324 2.99 15.77 -3.30
#